data_AF-A0A537SQJ6-F1
#
_entry.id   AF-A0A537SQJ6-F1
#
_cell.length_a   1.000
_cell.length_b   1.000
_cell.length_c   1.000
_cell.angle_alpha   90.00
_cell.angle_beta   90.00
_cell.angle_gamma   90.00
#
_symmetry.space_group_name_H-M   'P 1'
#
loop_
_entity.id
_entity.type
_entity.pdbx_description
1 polymer ?
#
loop_
_entity_poly.entity_id
_entity_poly.type
_entity_poly.pdbx_seq_one_letter_code
_entity_poly.pdbx_strand_id
1 'polypeptide(L)'
;GGALGAKVPFWDSRDEFGDTNLLVRTPEEGASHARALGPHYMLLLRRHGASLAGKSLRECVFRSIYTTRNAELQLRAMAIGTPGPLSPGEVEKSGSHTLGPRGVERAWEYWVTRLQKAEATWAAAGLPRMKELSRIARPQTAGLAPARSAPQRVARAASKTRARNRR
;
A
#
# COMPACT_ATOMS: atom_id res chain seq x y z
N GLY A 1 -6.76 -5.11 -2.72
CA GLY A 1 -7.05 -4.14 -1.63
C GLY A 1 -7.35 -2.78 -2.22
N GLY A 2 -8.13 -1.93 -1.55
CA GLY A 2 -8.64 -0.68 -2.14
C GLY A 2 -7.58 0.35 -2.56
N ALA A 3 -6.38 0.30 -1.97
CA ALA A 3 -5.26 1.16 -2.36
C ALA A 3 -4.74 0.92 -3.80
N LEU A 4 -5.16 -0.15 -4.48
CA LEU A 4 -4.83 -0.41 -5.89
C LEU A 4 -5.79 0.30 -6.87
N GLY A 5 -6.96 0.74 -6.39
CA GLY A 5 -8.10 1.07 -7.24
C GLY A 5 -8.90 -0.16 -7.66
N ALA A 6 -9.91 0.05 -8.50
CA ALA A 6 -10.90 -0.97 -8.85
C ALA A 6 -10.37 -2.04 -9.83
N LYS A 7 -9.38 -1.69 -10.65
CA LYS A 7 -8.86 -2.55 -11.71
C LYS A 7 -7.35 -2.39 -11.83
N VAL A 8 -6.68 -3.50 -12.12
CA VAL A 8 -5.27 -3.54 -12.54
C VAL A 8 -5.25 -4.04 -13.98
N PRO A 9 -4.97 -3.18 -14.97
CA PRO A 9 -4.82 -3.60 -16.37
C PRO A 9 -3.60 -4.52 -16.57
N PHE A 10 -3.63 -5.25 -17.68
CA PHE A 10 -2.49 -5.99 -18.20
C PHE A 10 -2.01 -5.33 -19.49
N TRP A 11 -0.70 -5.41 -19.72
CA TRP A 11 -0.07 -5.06 -20.99
C TRP A 11 0.84 -6.18 -21.45
N ASP A 12 0.80 -6.43 -22.74
CA ASP A 12 1.69 -7.35 -23.43
C ASP A 12 2.26 -6.62 -24.66
N SER A 13 3.58 -6.42 -24.69
CA SER A 13 4.26 -5.83 -25.85
C SER A 13 3.97 -6.60 -27.14
N ARG A 14 3.65 -7.89 -27.04
CA ARG A 14 3.35 -8.72 -28.20
C ARG A 14 2.12 -8.28 -28.97
N ASP A 15 1.15 -7.68 -28.29
CA ASP A 15 -0.13 -7.30 -28.89
C ASP A 15 0.06 -6.24 -29.99
N GLU A 16 1.09 -5.38 -29.87
CA GLU A 16 1.38 -4.30 -30.83
C GLU A 16 2.72 -4.48 -31.57
N PHE A 17 3.68 -5.25 -31.01
CA PHE A 17 5.06 -5.30 -31.51
C PHE A 17 5.57 -6.73 -31.81
N GLY A 18 4.73 -7.76 -31.66
CA GLY A 18 5.13 -9.15 -31.95
C GLY A 18 6.15 -9.71 -30.94
N ASP A 19 7.14 -10.46 -31.41
CA ASP A 19 8.15 -11.01 -30.51
C ASP A 19 9.15 -9.93 -30.09
N THR A 20 9.16 -9.61 -28.79
CA THR A 20 10.04 -8.60 -28.18
C THR A 20 10.98 -9.24 -27.14
N ASN A 21 11.94 -8.47 -26.65
CA ASN A 21 12.75 -8.85 -25.48
C ASN A 21 12.09 -8.52 -24.14
N LEU A 22 10.78 -8.22 -24.14
CA LEU A 22 9.96 -7.85 -22.99
C LEU A 22 10.34 -6.52 -22.30
N LEU A 23 11.30 -5.76 -22.84
CA LEU A 23 11.68 -4.45 -22.33
C LEU A 23 11.00 -3.34 -23.12
N VAL A 24 10.70 -2.22 -22.46
CA VAL A 24 10.33 -0.97 -23.14
C VAL A 24 11.61 -0.25 -23.56
N ARG A 25 11.87 -0.18 -24.86
CA ARG A 25 13.09 0.35 -25.47
C ARG A 25 12.84 1.50 -26.44
N THR A 26 11.64 1.59 -27.00
CA THR A 26 11.28 2.66 -27.95
C THR A 26 10.19 3.58 -27.39
N PRO A 27 10.10 4.84 -27.90
CA PRO A 27 9.01 5.74 -27.55
C PRO A 27 7.63 5.16 -27.86
N GLU A 28 7.48 4.37 -28.92
CA GLU A 28 6.22 3.75 -29.34
C GLU A 28 5.77 2.69 -28.32
N GLU A 29 6.70 1.86 -27.85
CA GLU A 29 6.45 0.88 -26.77
C GLU A 29 6.09 1.60 -25.47
N GLY A 30 6.77 2.70 -25.15
CA GLY A 30 6.46 3.55 -24.00
C GLY A 30 5.06 4.16 -24.08
N ALA A 31 4.66 4.63 -25.26
CA ALA A 31 3.33 5.17 -25.51
C ALA A 31 2.25 4.09 -25.39
N SER A 32 2.48 2.88 -25.93
CA SER A 32 1.59 1.72 -25.75
C SER A 32 1.43 1.35 -24.28
N HIS A 33 2.54 1.27 -23.56
CA HIS A 33 2.56 0.98 -22.13
C HIS A 33 1.80 2.05 -21.33
N ALA A 34 1.95 3.34 -21.66
CA ALA A 34 1.22 4.43 -21.01
C ALA A 34 -0.29 4.38 -21.33
N ARG A 35 -0.69 4.07 -22.57
CA ARG A 35 -2.10 3.87 -22.95
C ARG A 35 -2.73 2.73 -22.15
N ALA A 36 -2.02 1.62 -21.99
CA ALA A 36 -2.51 0.47 -21.25
C ALA A 36 -2.66 0.74 -19.74
N LEU A 37 -1.78 1.57 -19.16
CA LEU A 37 -1.94 2.03 -17.77
C LEU A 37 -3.20 2.90 -17.62
N GLY A 38 -3.43 3.83 -18.56
CA GLY A 38 -4.59 4.72 -18.55
C GLY A 38 -4.74 5.49 -17.23
N PRO A 39 -5.93 5.52 -16.61
CA PRO A 39 -6.16 6.23 -15.34
C PRO A 39 -5.77 5.40 -14.09
N HIS A 40 -5.18 4.21 -14.27
CA HIS A 40 -4.84 3.31 -13.18
C HIS A 40 -3.46 3.62 -12.60
N TYR A 41 -3.15 3.02 -11.44
CA TYR A 41 -1.88 3.24 -10.73
C TYR A 41 -0.93 2.04 -10.80
N MET A 42 -1.36 0.94 -11.41
CA MET A 42 -0.57 -0.27 -11.55
C MET A 42 -0.92 -0.93 -12.88
N LEU A 43 0.11 -1.42 -13.57
CA LEU A 43 0.01 -2.18 -14.80
C LEU A 43 0.79 -3.48 -14.62
N LEU A 44 0.16 -4.62 -14.93
CA LEU A 44 0.83 -5.91 -14.96
C LEU A 44 1.37 -6.18 -16.36
N LEU A 45 2.67 -6.45 -16.44
CA LEU A 45 3.38 -6.75 -17.67
C LEU A 45 3.43 -8.26 -17.84
N ARG A 46 2.75 -8.77 -18.86
CA ARG A 46 2.63 -10.22 -19.09
C ARG A 46 4.02 -10.83 -19.30
N ARG A 47 4.34 -11.88 -18.52
CA ARG A 47 5.64 -12.59 -18.52
C ARG A 47 6.84 -11.71 -18.12
N HIS A 48 6.62 -10.59 -17.45
CA HIS A 48 7.70 -9.70 -17.03
C HIS A 48 7.56 -9.28 -15.55
N GLY A 49 6.61 -8.42 -15.22
CA GLY A 49 6.52 -7.83 -13.88
C GLY A 49 5.38 -6.83 -13.75
N ALA A 50 5.62 -5.71 -13.07
CA ALA A 50 4.62 -4.67 -12.88
C ALA A 50 5.25 -3.28 -12.94
N SER A 51 4.49 -2.32 -13.45
CA SER A 51 4.80 -0.89 -13.40
C SER A 51 3.80 -0.20 -12.48
N LEU A 52 4.26 0.72 -11.63
CA LEU A 52 3.42 1.46 -10.69
C LEU A 52 3.63 2.96 -10.80
N ALA A 53 2.55 3.68 -10.51
CA ALA A 53 2.51 5.13 -10.44
C ALA A 53 1.87 5.56 -9.10
N GLY A 54 2.16 6.81 -8.70
CA GLY A 54 1.52 7.46 -7.56
C GLY A 54 1.55 8.97 -7.74
N LYS A 55 0.70 9.70 -7.00
CA LYS A 55 0.67 11.17 -7.07
C LYS A 55 1.88 11.81 -6.38
N SER A 56 2.64 11.02 -5.63
CA SER A 56 3.91 11.37 -5.03
C SER A 56 4.81 10.13 -4.93
N LEU A 57 6.10 10.33 -4.70
CA LEU A 57 7.04 9.24 -4.47
C LEU A 57 6.62 8.35 -3.30
N ARG A 58 6.20 8.95 -2.18
CA ARG A 58 5.77 8.21 -0.98
C ARG A 58 4.53 7.35 -1.26
N GLU A 59 3.58 7.89 -2.02
CA GLU A 59 2.41 7.14 -2.45
C GLU A 59 2.78 6.00 -3.42
N CYS A 60 3.68 6.24 -4.37
CA CYS A 60 4.15 5.22 -5.30
C CYS A 60 4.86 4.06 -4.56
N VAL A 61 5.73 4.38 -3.60
CA VAL A 61 6.37 3.38 -2.72
C VAL A 61 5.32 2.63 -1.90
N PHE A 62 4.36 3.35 -1.33
CA PHE A 62 3.27 2.73 -0.57
C PHE A 62 2.52 1.71 -1.41
N ARG A 63 2.06 2.12 -2.61
CA ARG A 63 1.38 1.23 -3.55
C ARG A 63 2.26 0.03 -3.83
N SER A 64 3.51 0.23 -4.25
CA SER A 64 4.43 -0.86 -4.62
C SER A 64 4.59 -1.93 -3.53
N ILE A 65 4.71 -1.52 -2.27
CA ILE A 65 4.85 -2.46 -1.15
C ILE A 65 3.53 -3.20 -0.91
N TYR A 66 2.42 -2.48 -0.79
CA TYR A 66 1.14 -3.08 -0.46
C TYR A 66 0.53 -3.89 -1.61
N THR A 67 0.79 -3.53 -2.87
CA THR A 67 0.36 -4.31 -4.04
C THR A 67 1.05 -5.68 -4.04
N THR A 68 2.35 -5.72 -3.78
CA THR A 68 3.13 -6.96 -3.66
C THR A 68 2.58 -7.84 -2.54
N ARG A 69 2.34 -7.26 -1.35
CA ARG A 69 1.73 -8.01 -0.23
C ARG A 69 0.32 -8.50 -0.54
N ASN A 70 -0.50 -7.69 -1.21
CA ASN A 70 -1.83 -8.09 -1.62
C ASN A 70 -1.78 -9.26 -2.62
N ALA A 71 -0.84 -9.27 -3.55
CA ALA A 71 -0.65 -10.36 -4.49
C ALA A 71 -0.20 -11.65 -3.78
N GLU A 72 0.76 -11.56 -2.84
CA GLU A 72 1.17 -12.69 -2.00
C GLU A 72 -0.01 -13.28 -1.20
N LEU A 73 -0.83 -12.41 -0.58
CA LEU A 73 -2.01 -12.82 0.17
C LEU A 73 -3.07 -13.44 -0.72
N GLN A 74 -3.32 -12.85 -1.90
CA GLN A 74 -4.27 -13.40 -2.87
C GLN A 74 -3.82 -14.79 -3.35
N LEU A 75 -2.54 -14.96 -3.67
CA LEU A 75 -1.98 -16.26 -4.06
C LEU A 75 -2.17 -17.32 -2.96
N ARG A 76 -1.92 -16.97 -1.69
CA ARG A 76 -2.14 -17.88 -0.55
C ARG A 76 -3.62 -18.17 -0.33
N ALA A 77 -4.49 -17.17 -0.47
CA ALA A 77 -5.93 -17.34 -0.31
C ALA A 77 -6.51 -18.28 -1.38
N MET A 78 -5.99 -18.21 -2.62
CA MET A 78 -6.37 -19.09 -3.72
C MET A 78 -6.08 -20.57 -3.47
N ALA A 79 -5.13 -20.90 -2.59
CA ALA A 79 -4.89 -22.29 -2.18
C ALA A 79 -5.95 -22.82 -1.19
N ILE A 80 -6.67 -21.92 -0.52
CA ILE A 80 -7.72 -22.26 0.47
C ILE A 80 -9.09 -22.30 -0.21
N GLY A 81 -9.33 -21.40 -1.16
CA GLY A 81 -10.57 -21.31 -1.93
C GLY A 81 -10.59 -20.10 -2.85
N THR A 82 -11.76 -19.72 -3.34
CA THR A 82 -11.89 -18.57 -4.25
C THR A 82 -12.09 -17.27 -3.46
N PRO A 83 -11.10 -16.36 -3.40
CA PRO A 83 -11.26 -15.09 -2.70
C PRO A 83 -12.29 -14.20 -3.40
N GLY A 84 -13.23 -13.64 -2.63
CA GLY A 84 -14.17 -12.63 -3.13
C GLY A 84 -13.48 -11.27 -3.34
N PRO A 85 -13.82 -10.53 -4.41
CA PRO A 85 -13.31 -9.18 -4.61
C PRO A 85 -13.95 -8.19 -3.63
N LEU A 86 -13.29 -7.04 -3.42
CA LEU A 86 -13.93 -5.90 -2.76
C LEU A 86 -15.00 -5.33 -3.69
N SER A 87 -16.13 -4.93 -3.11
CA SER A 87 -17.14 -4.16 -3.84
C SER A 87 -16.59 -2.77 -4.23
N PRO A 88 -17.14 -2.11 -5.27
CA PRO A 88 -16.68 -0.78 -5.68
C PRO A 88 -16.68 0.26 -4.55
N GLY A 89 -17.71 0.25 -3.70
CA GLY A 89 -17.80 1.16 -2.55
C GLY A 89 -16.77 0.86 -1.45
N GLU A 90 -16.39 -0.40 -1.25
CA GLU A 90 -15.30 -0.77 -0.33
C GLU A 90 -13.94 -0.36 -0.89
N VAL A 91 -13.72 -0.53 -2.20
CA VAL A 91 -12.49 -0.07 -2.87
C VAL A 91 -12.30 1.43 -2.66
N GLU A 92 -13.35 2.23 -2.91
CA GLU A 92 -13.30 3.68 -2.77
C GLU A 92 -13.01 4.11 -1.32
N LYS A 93 -13.82 3.62 -0.36
CA LYS A 93 -13.69 4.01 1.05
C LYS A 93 -12.37 3.54 1.65
N SER A 94 -12.00 2.27 1.44
CA SER A 94 -10.76 1.73 1.99
C SER A 94 -9.52 2.33 1.31
N GLY A 95 -9.57 2.55 -0.01
CA GLY A 95 -8.51 3.21 -0.76
C GLY A 95 -8.27 4.64 -0.27
N SER A 96 -9.33 5.42 -0.15
CA SER A 96 -9.27 6.81 0.32
C SER A 96 -8.76 6.92 1.76
N HIS A 97 -9.20 6.01 2.64
CA HIS A 97 -8.69 5.97 4.01
C HIS A 97 -7.22 5.57 4.08
N THR A 98 -6.83 4.54 3.33
CA THR A 98 -5.46 3.98 3.35
C THR A 98 -4.44 4.93 2.75
N LEU A 99 -4.79 5.56 1.63
CA LEU A 99 -3.95 6.52 0.91
C LEU A 99 -4.11 7.95 1.42
N GLY A 100 -4.95 8.18 2.43
CA GLY A 100 -5.05 9.47 3.10
C GLY A 100 -3.71 9.87 3.76
N PRO A 101 -3.51 11.17 4.05
CA PRO A 101 -2.21 11.69 4.51
C PRO A 101 -1.62 10.92 5.69
N ARG A 102 -2.46 10.52 6.66
CA ARG A 102 -2.03 9.78 7.86
C ARG A 102 -1.58 8.34 7.56
N GLY A 103 -2.18 7.69 6.57
CA GLY A 103 -1.89 6.29 6.24
C GLY A 103 -0.54 6.16 5.53
N VAL A 104 -0.33 6.99 4.51
CA VAL A 104 0.93 7.03 3.75
C VAL A 104 2.08 7.48 4.65
N GLU A 105 1.91 8.54 5.44
CA GLU A 105 2.98 9.06 6.29
C GLU A 105 3.41 8.06 7.36
N ARG A 106 2.45 7.43 8.04
CA ARG A 106 2.77 6.41 9.06
C ARG A 106 3.56 5.25 8.47
N ALA A 107 3.16 4.78 7.30
CA ALA A 107 3.86 3.68 6.65
C ALA A 107 5.27 4.09 6.21
N TRP A 108 5.40 5.31 5.67
CA TRP A 108 6.70 5.89 5.31
C TRP A 108 7.65 5.95 6.50
N GLU A 109 7.23 6.53 7.62
CA GLU A 109 8.05 6.64 8.83
C GLU A 109 8.46 5.28 9.40
N TYR A 110 7.55 4.30 9.31
CA TYR A 110 7.85 2.93 9.68
C TYR A 110 8.95 2.32 8.79
N TRP A 111 8.85 2.44 7.46
CA TRP A 111 9.85 1.90 6.54
C TRP A 111 11.21 2.59 6.69
N VAL A 112 11.19 3.91 6.87
CA VAL A 112 12.37 4.71 7.20
C VAL A 112 13.05 4.21 8.47
N THR A 113 12.29 4.02 9.55
CA THR A 113 12.83 3.53 10.83
C THR A 113 13.43 2.13 10.68
N ARG A 114 12.78 1.26 9.88
CA ARG A 114 13.32 -0.07 9.57
C ARG A 114 14.61 -0.02 8.77
N LEU A 115 14.68 0.87 7.78
CA LEU A 115 15.89 1.06 6.98
C LEU A 115 17.06 1.52 7.86
N GLN A 116 16.83 2.51 8.75
CA GLN A 116 17.85 2.97 9.70
C GLN A 116 18.37 1.86 10.62
N LYS A 117 17.48 0.98 11.12
CA LYS A 117 17.88 -0.17 11.93
C LYS A 117 18.67 -1.21 11.12
N ALA A 118 18.26 -1.49 9.88
CA ALA A 118 18.97 -2.40 8.99
C ALA A 118 20.38 -1.87 8.68
N GLU A 119 20.52 -0.58 8.38
CA GLU A 119 21.82 0.07 8.18
C GLU A 119 22.73 -0.04 9.39
N ALA A 120 22.21 0.16 10.60
CA ALA A 120 22.99 0.01 11.83
C ALA A 120 23.53 -1.43 11.98
N THR A 121 22.73 -2.43 11.57
CA THR A 121 23.12 -3.84 11.60
C THR A 121 24.19 -4.14 10.55
N TRP A 122 24.05 -3.61 9.33
CA TRP A 122 25.05 -3.75 8.27
C TRP A 122 26.37 -3.07 8.62
N ALA A 123 26.31 -1.91 9.25
CA ALA A 123 27.50 -1.21 9.74
C ALA A 123 28.23 -2.03 10.80
N ALA A 124 27.51 -2.65 11.74
CA ALA A 124 28.10 -3.58 12.71
C ALA A 124 28.74 -4.82 12.05
N ALA A 125 28.26 -5.21 10.87
CA ALA A 125 28.80 -6.30 10.07
C ALA A 125 29.91 -5.89 9.08
N GLY A 126 30.36 -4.63 9.08
CA GLY A 126 31.42 -4.14 8.19
C GLY A 126 31.01 -3.97 6.72
N LEU A 127 29.71 -3.96 6.40
CA LEU A 127 29.22 -3.77 5.03
C LEU A 127 29.16 -2.29 4.64
N PRO A 128 29.34 -1.96 3.35
CA PRO A 128 29.36 -0.56 2.88
C PRO A 128 28.02 0.14 3.12
N ARG A 129 28.10 1.40 3.58
CA ARG A 129 26.94 2.25 3.88
C ARG A 129 26.69 3.28 2.78
N MET A 130 25.43 3.49 2.41
CA MET A 130 25.01 4.69 1.69
C MET A 130 25.02 5.89 2.65
N LYS A 131 25.85 6.90 2.35
CA LYS A 131 25.99 8.11 3.17
C LYS A 131 24.73 8.99 3.06
N GLU A 132 24.44 9.75 4.12
CA GLU A 132 23.40 10.81 4.18
C GLU A 132 21.91 10.42 4.13
N LEU A 133 21.54 9.14 4.06
CA LEU A 133 20.13 8.72 4.02
C LEU A 133 19.31 9.14 5.25
N SER A 134 19.93 9.20 6.43
CA SER A 134 19.30 9.63 7.69
C SER A 134 18.81 11.09 7.66
N ARG A 135 19.39 11.93 6.80
CA ARG A 135 18.98 13.34 6.63
C ARG A 135 17.70 13.46 5.79
N ILE A 136 17.54 12.59 4.80
CA ILE A 136 16.36 12.49 3.92
C ILE A 136 15.18 11.88 4.69
N ALA A 137 15.50 10.97 5.60
CA ALA A 137 14.53 10.14 6.30
C ALA A 137 14.14 10.67 7.69
N ARG A 138 14.21 11.99 7.94
CA ARG A 138 13.73 12.53 9.23
C ARG A 138 12.21 12.31 9.35
N PRO A 139 11.73 11.52 10.33
CA PRO A 139 10.30 11.36 10.55
C PRO A 139 9.73 12.69 11.03
N GLN A 140 8.63 13.14 10.43
CA GLN A 140 7.97 14.38 10.88
C GLN A 140 7.26 14.19 12.23
N THR A 141 7.00 12.94 12.63
CA THR A 141 6.44 12.59 13.92
C THR A 141 7.47 12.32 15.01
N ALA A 142 8.77 12.32 14.71
CA ALA A 142 9.82 12.16 15.71
C ALA A 142 9.85 13.39 16.65
N GLY A 143 9.13 13.29 17.76
CA GLY A 143 8.94 14.38 18.74
C GLY A 143 7.49 14.79 18.95
N LEU A 144 6.52 14.24 18.21
CA LEU A 144 5.11 14.45 18.51
C LEU A 144 4.70 13.62 19.73
N ALA A 145 4.04 14.26 20.68
CA ALA A 145 3.51 13.59 21.86
C ALA A 145 2.60 12.42 21.45
N PRO A 146 2.63 11.28 22.18
CA PRO A 146 1.74 10.16 21.90
C PRO A 146 0.29 10.66 21.88
N ALA A 147 -0.48 10.19 20.90
CA ALA A 147 -1.88 10.55 20.79
C ALA A 147 -2.58 10.24 22.12
N ARG A 148 -3.16 11.27 22.77
CA ARG A 148 -3.91 11.11 24.01
C ARG A 148 -4.96 10.02 23.81
N SER A 149 -4.92 9.00 24.65
CA SER A 149 -5.94 7.95 24.68
C SER A 149 -7.31 8.58 24.82
N ALA A 150 -8.25 8.19 23.96
CA ALA A 150 -9.65 8.59 24.11
C ALA A 150 -10.13 8.19 25.52
N PRO A 151 -10.90 9.05 26.22
CA PRO A 151 -11.39 8.72 27.55
C PRO A 151 -12.21 7.44 27.47
N GLN A 152 -11.87 6.47 28.34
CA GLN A 152 -12.64 5.25 28.49
C GLN A 152 -14.10 5.63 28.76
N ARG A 153 -14.99 5.18 27.89
CA ARG A 153 -16.43 5.31 28.08
C ARG A 153 -16.78 4.49 29.33
N VAL A 154 -16.99 5.17 30.46
CA VAL A 154 -17.45 4.54 31.69
C VAL A 154 -18.80 3.88 31.39
N ALA A 155 -18.87 2.56 31.53
CA ALA A 155 -20.10 1.81 31.39
C ALA A 155 -21.09 2.29 32.47
N ARG A 156 -22.15 2.97 32.05
CA ARG A 156 -23.24 3.36 32.94
C ARG A 156 -24.02 2.09 33.27
N ALA A 157 -23.82 1.54 34.47
CA ALA A 157 -24.58 0.41 34.98
C ALA A 157 -26.09 0.74 34.95
N ALA A 158 -26.86 -0.04 34.21
CA ALA A 158 -28.31 0.05 34.21
C ALA A 158 -28.83 -0.46 35.55
N SER A 159 -29.38 0.44 36.39
CA SER A 159 -30.12 0.04 37.58
C SER A 159 -31.45 -0.60 37.14
N LYS A 160 -31.65 -1.85 37.54
CA LYS A 160 -32.92 -2.56 37.41
C LYS A 160 -33.91 -1.98 38.43
N THR A 161 -34.74 -1.03 38.02
CA THR A 161 -35.93 -0.68 38.81
C THR A 161 -37.05 -1.65 38.46
N ARG A 162 -37.29 -2.57 39.38
CA ARG A 162 -38.36 -3.58 39.38
C ARG A 162 -39.72 -2.87 39.51
N ALA A 163 -40.47 -2.76 38.42
CA ALA A 163 -41.87 -2.34 38.47
C ALA A 163 -42.70 -3.45 39.14
N ARG A 164 -43.18 -3.16 40.35
CA ARG A 164 -44.10 -3.99 41.13
C ARG A 164 -45.51 -3.68 40.64
N ASN A 165 -46.08 -4.54 39.79
CA ASN A 165 -47.48 -4.46 39.42
C ASN A 165 -48.34 -4.88 40.61
N ARG A 166 -49.27 -4.00 41.00
CA ARG A 166 -50.41 -4.31 41.86
C ARG A 166 -51.48 -5.03 41.03
N ARG A 167 -51.83 -6.24 41.44
CA ARG A 167 -53.21 -6.71 41.60
C ARG A 167 -53.25 -7.51 42.89
#